data_AF-A0A7Z9WXF9-F1
#
_entry.id   AF-A0A7Z9WXF9-F1
#
_cell.length_a   1.000
_cell.length_b   1.000
_cell.length_c   1.000
_cell.angle_alpha   90.00
_cell.angle_beta   90.00
_cell.angle_gamma   90.00
#
_symmetry.space_group_name_H-M   'P 1'
#
loop_
_entity.id
_entity.type
_entity.pdbx_description
1 polymer ?
#
loop_
_entity_poly.entity_id
_entity_poly.type
_entity_poly.pdbx_seq_one_letter_code
_entity_poly.pdbx_strand_id
1 'polypeptide(L)'
;MKHVEEKMNVLKNLSLKFKILLIVILPLSAYLCVSGSALLAEYKQFKSYNAIYKLSLLSNNISNLVHELQKERGASAGFLGSKGKKFGDKLSDQRRDTDTKRSDLTE
;
A
#
# COMPACT_ATOMS: atom_id res chain seq x y z
N MET A 1 -24.93 -28.93 35.41
CA MET A 1 -24.44 -28.46 36.73
C MET A 1 -23.23 -29.24 37.23
N LYS A 2 -23.20 -30.59 37.19
CA LYS A 2 -22.05 -31.41 37.64
C LYS A 2 -20.69 -31.08 37.00
N HIS A 3 -20.63 -30.79 35.69
CA HIS A 3 -19.36 -30.41 35.02
C HIS A 3 -18.79 -29.04 35.45
N VAL A 4 -19.63 -28.14 35.98
CA VAL A 4 -19.16 -26.84 36.49
C VAL A 4 -18.57 -27.02 37.89
N GLU A 5 -19.22 -27.83 38.74
CA GLU A 5 -18.72 -28.18 40.07
C GLU A 5 -17.41 -28.99 40.01
N GLU A 6 -17.29 -29.89 39.04
CA GLU A 6 -16.08 -30.69 38.84
C GLU A 6 -14.88 -29.80 38.47
N LYS A 7 -15.06 -28.84 37.55
CA LYS A 7 -14.04 -27.82 37.25
C LYS A 7 -13.70 -26.95 38.47
N MET A 8 -14.69 -26.66 39.31
CA MET A 8 -14.53 -25.85 40.51
C MET A 8 -13.76 -26.59 41.63
N ASN A 9 -13.90 -27.92 41.72
CA ASN A 9 -13.12 -28.76 42.64
C ASN A 9 -11.66 -28.95 42.18
N VAL A 10 -11.43 -29.07 40.87
CA VAL A 10 -10.07 -29.13 40.30
C VAL A 10 -9.31 -27.83 40.58
N LEU A 11 -9.96 -26.66 40.47
CA LEU A 11 -9.36 -25.36 40.79
C LEU A 11 -9.06 -25.18 42.29
N LYS A 12 -9.88 -25.75 43.17
CA LYS A 12 -9.70 -25.65 44.63
C LYS A 12 -8.49 -26.44 45.14
N ASN A 13 -8.23 -27.61 44.56
CA ASN A 13 -7.13 -28.52 44.95
C ASN A 13 -5.76 -28.16 44.35
N LEU A 14 -5.67 -27.11 43.53
CA LEU A 14 -4.40 -26.63 43.02
C LEU A 14 -3.55 -25.97 44.12
N SER A 15 -2.27 -26.33 44.15
CA SER A 15 -1.27 -25.70 45.01
C SER A 15 -1.24 -24.18 44.79
N LEU A 16 -1.00 -23.43 45.87
CA LEU A 16 -0.99 -21.96 45.86
C LEU A 16 -0.02 -21.38 44.81
N LYS A 17 1.08 -22.10 44.53
CA LYS A 17 2.04 -21.75 43.45
C LYS A 17 1.38 -21.74 42.08
N PHE A 18 0.52 -22.71 41.79
CA PHE A 18 -0.16 -22.84 40.49
C PHE A 18 -1.25 -21.79 40.32
N LYS A 19 -1.93 -21.40 41.41
CA LYS A 19 -2.91 -20.29 41.40
C LYS A 19 -2.25 -18.95 41.05
N ILE A 20 -1.09 -18.67 41.64
CA ILE A 20 -0.30 -17.47 41.32
C ILE A 20 0.20 -17.53 39.87
N LEU A 21 0.69 -18.68 39.41
CA LEU A 21 1.14 -18.88 38.03
C LEU A 21 0.02 -18.62 37.02
N LEU A 22 -1.19 -19.10 37.28
CA LEU A 22 -2.37 -18.90 36.41
C LEU A 22 -2.75 -17.43 36.27
N ILE A 23 -2.69 -16.65 37.35
CA ILE A 23 -2.99 -15.21 37.35
C ILE A 23 -2.02 -14.45 36.43
N VAL A 24 -0.79 -14.95 36.26
CA VAL A 24 0.24 -14.33 35.40
C VAL A 24 0.17 -14.87 33.97
N ILE A 25 0.05 -16.18 33.79
CA ILE A 25 0.04 -16.82 32.46
C ILE A 25 -1.21 -16.43 31.66
N LEU A 26 -2.37 -16.30 32.31
CA LEU A 26 -3.62 -15.99 31.62
C LEU A 26 -3.56 -14.63 30.89
N PRO A 27 -3.24 -13.49 31.54
CA PRO A 27 -3.11 -12.21 30.83
C PRO A 27 -1.95 -12.20 29.83
N LEU A 28 -0.83 -12.87 30.13
CA LEU A 28 0.30 -12.97 29.20
C LEU A 28 -0.08 -13.73 27.92
N SER A 29 -0.82 -14.84 28.03
CA SER A 29 -1.27 -15.61 26.88
C SER A 29 -2.24 -14.81 26.01
N ALA A 30 -3.16 -14.06 26.64
CA ALA A 30 -4.07 -13.17 25.94
C ALA A 30 -3.29 -12.08 25.19
N TYR A 31 -2.31 -11.47 25.85
CA TYR A 31 -1.44 -10.46 25.24
C TYR A 31 -0.65 -11.02 24.05
N LEU A 32 -0.06 -12.21 24.20
CA LEU A 32 0.68 -12.87 23.13
C LEU A 32 -0.20 -13.21 21.93
N CYS A 33 -1.43 -13.68 22.16
CA CYS A 33 -2.39 -13.94 21.08
C CYS A 33 -2.75 -12.66 20.31
N VAL A 34 -3.03 -11.57 21.03
CA VAL A 34 -3.36 -10.28 20.41
C VAL A 34 -2.16 -9.71 19.67
N SER A 35 -0.99 -9.67 20.30
CA SER A 35 0.24 -9.16 19.67
C SER A 35 0.64 -9.99 18.46
N GLY A 36 0.59 -11.32 18.56
CA GLY A 36 0.90 -12.22 17.45
C GLY A 36 -0.06 -12.05 16.27
N SER A 37 -1.37 -11.92 16.53
CA SER A 37 -2.35 -11.66 15.47
C SER A 37 -2.17 -10.29 14.82
N ALA A 38 -1.85 -9.25 15.59
CA ALA A 38 -1.52 -7.93 15.06
C ALA A 38 -0.28 -7.96 14.16
N LEU A 39 0.80 -8.63 14.59
CA LEU A 39 2.02 -8.79 13.79
C LEU A 39 1.76 -9.54 12.47
N LEU A 40 0.95 -10.61 12.48
CA LEU A 40 0.59 -11.31 11.25
C LEU A 40 -0.25 -10.44 10.30
N ALA A 41 -1.17 -9.63 10.83
CA ALA A 41 -1.97 -8.71 10.03
C ALA A 41 -1.07 -7.64 9.40
N GLU A 42 -0.17 -7.06 10.18
CA GLU A 42 0.77 -6.03 9.73
C GLU A 42 1.78 -6.58 8.72
N TYR A 43 2.24 -7.82 8.88
CA TYR A 43 3.10 -8.49 7.89
C TYR A 43 2.38 -8.73 6.55
N LYS A 44 1.11 -9.12 6.58
CA LYS A 44 0.29 -9.25 5.36
C LYS A 44 0.13 -7.89 4.68
N GLN A 45 -0.07 -6.83 5.44
CA GLN A 45 -0.15 -5.46 4.91
C GLN A 45 1.20 -5.02 4.32
N PHE A 46 2.31 -5.29 5.02
CA PHE A 46 3.68 -5.01 4.58
C PHE A 46 3.98 -5.60 3.21
N LYS A 47 3.55 -6.84 2.95
CA LYS A 47 3.73 -7.49 1.65
C LYS A 47 3.05 -6.72 0.50
N SER A 48 1.94 -6.03 0.78
CA SER A 48 1.22 -5.21 -0.20
C SER A 48 1.86 -3.84 -0.44
N TYR A 49 2.70 -3.33 0.48
CA TYR A 49 3.34 -2.02 0.32
C TYR A 49 4.28 -1.94 -0.87
N ASN A 50 5.01 -3.01 -1.20
CA ASN A 50 5.90 -3.00 -2.37
C ASN A 50 5.11 -2.82 -3.68
N ALA A 51 3.92 -3.43 -3.77
CA ALA A 51 3.04 -3.24 -4.92
C ALA A 51 2.51 -1.80 -4.99
N ILE A 52 2.09 -1.24 -3.85
CA ILE A 52 1.61 0.14 -3.75
C ILE A 52 2.71 1.13 -4.11
N TYR A 53 3.94 0.91 -3.63
CA TYR A 53 5.09 1.76 -3.94
C TYR A 53 5.41 1.76 -5.44
N LYS A 54 5.50 0.58 -6.06
CA LYS A 54 5.72 0.44 -7.50
C LYS A 54 4.59 1.08 -8.32
N LEU A 55 3.34 0.89 -7.91
CA LEU A 55 2.18 1.49 -8.58
C LEU A 55 2.19 3.01 -8.45
N SER A 56 2.57 3.55 -7.30
CA SER A 56 2.67 4.98 -7.08
C SER A 56 3.76 5.62 -7.95
N LEU A 57 4.94 5.01 -8.05
CA LEU A 57 6.00 5.44 -8.95
C LEU A 57 5.54 5.42 -10.41
N LEU A 58 4.94 4.32 -10.85
CA LEU A 58 4.42 4.18 -12.20
C LEU A 58 3.33 5.23 -12.49
N SER A 59 2.41 5.44 -11.55
CA SER A 59 1.35 6.44 -11.68
C SER A 59 1.91 7.86 -11.82
N ASN A 60 3.00 8.19 -11.13
CA ASN A 60 3.66 9.49 -11.26
C ASN A 60 4.23 9.66 -12.68
N ASN A 61 4.97 8.67 -13.16
CA ASN A 61 5.55 8.71 -14.51
C ASN A 61 4.47 8.80 -15.60
N ILE A 62 3.38 8.03 -15.45
CA ILE A 62 2.23 8.11 -16.36
C ILE A 62 1.62 9.52 -16.32
N SER A 63 1.44 10.10 -15.13
CA SER A 63 0.88 11.46 -15.01
C SER A 63 1.76 12.51 -15.69
N ASN A 64 3.09 12.37 -15.60
CA ASN A 64 4.02 13.25 -16.29
C ASN A 64 3.89 13.09 -17.81
N LEU A 65 3.83 11.86 -18.32
CA LEU A 65 3.60 11.62 -19.75
C LEU A 65 2.25 12.21 -20.21
N VAL A 66 1.18 12.02 -19.43
CA VAL A 66 -0.15 12.59 -19.74
C VAL A 66 -0.07 14.12 -19.81
N HIS A 67 0.71 14.76 -18.94
CA HIS A 67 0.92 16.21 -18.98
C HIS A 67 1.59 16.66 -20.28
N GLU A 68 2.64 15.96 -20.72
CA GLU A 68 3.31 16.24 -21.99
C GLU A 68 2.39 16.02 -23.20
N LEU A 69 1.64 14.91 -23.21
CA LEU A 69 0.65 14.61 -24.24
C LEU A 69 -0.44 15.69 -24.33
N GLN A 70 -0.87 16.24 -23.20
CA GLN A 70 -1.85 17.35 -23.18
C GLN A 70 -1.27 18.61 -23.82
N LYS A 71 -0.02 18.97 -23.51
CA LYS A 71 0.66 20.10 -24.15
C LYS A 71 0.84 19.87 -25.65
N GLU A 72 1.22 18.66 -26.06
CA GLU A 72 1.38 18.29 -27.47
C GLU A 72 0.06 18.37 -28.22
N ARG A 73 -1.04 17.89 -27.62
CA ARG A 73 -2.39 18.02 -28.16
C ARG A 73 -2.77 19.48 -28.37
N GLY A 74 -2.48 20.35 -27.40
CA GLY A 74 -2.72 21.78 -27.50
C GLY A 74 -1.90 22.45 -28.61
N ALA A 75 -0.61 22.12 -28.71
CA ALA A 75 0.27 22.63 -29.78
C ALA A 75 -0.18 22.13 -31.16
N SER A 76 -0.58 20.87 -31.28
CA SER A 76 -1.10 20.27 -32.51
C SER A 76 -2.39 20.95 -32.97
N ALA A 77 -3.32 21.20 -32.05
CA ALA A 77 -4.55 21.94 -32.35
C ALA A 77 -4.25 23.38 -32.81
N GLY A 78 -3.28 24.06 -32.17
CA GLY A 78 -2.81 25.39 -32.59
C GLY A 78 -2.17 25.38 -33.98
N PHE A 79 -1.34 24.38 -34.26
CA PHE A 79 -0.70 24.20 -35.57
C PHE A 79 -1.74 23.97 -36.67
N LEU A 80 -2.67 23.02 -36.47
CA LEU A 80 -3.76 22.74 -37.40
C LEU A 80 -4.69 23.94 -37.58
N GLY A 81 -5.10 24.59 -36.49
CA GLY A 81 -5.95 25.79 -36.51
C GLY A 81 -5.31 26.97 -37.24
N SER A 82 -3.98 27.04 -37.24
CA SER A 82 -3.22 28.05 -38.00
C SER A 82 -2.97 27.68 -39.46
N LYS A 83 -3.49 26.53 -39.93
CA LYS A 83 -3.17 25.94 -41.24
C LYS A 83 -1.66 25.71 -41.43
N GLY A 84 -0.98 25.30 -40.36
CA GLY A 84 0.45 25.03 -40.33
C GLY A 84 1.36 26.26 -40.30
N LYS A 85 0.82 27.47 -40.09
CA LYS A 85 1.60 28.73 -40.12
C LYS A 85 2.15 29.18 -38.77
N LYS A 86 1.59 28.68 -37.66
CA LYS A 86 1.98 29.03 -36.28
C LYS A 86 2.15 27.74 -35.47
N PHE A 87 2.88 27.79 -34.36
CA PHE A 87 3.12 26.67 -33.44
C PHE A 87 4.02 25.54 -33.97
N GLY A 88 4.68 25.69 -35.13
CA GLY A 88 5.58 24.66 -35.68
C GLY A 88 6.73 24.30 -34.74
N ASP A 89 7.53 25.29 -34.35
CA ASP A 89 8.67 25.08 -33.43
C ASP A 89 8.21 24.52 -32.09
N LYS A 90 7.15 25.11 -31.52
CA LYS A 90 6.56 24.66 -30.25
C LYS A 90 6.06 23.21 -30.31
N LEU A 91 5.46 22.79 -31.44
CA LEU A 91 5.02 21.41 -31.62
C LEU A 91 6.21 20.46 -31.74
N SER A 92 7.27 20.86 -32.44
CA SER A 92 8.50 20.06 -32.55
C SER A 92 9.18 19.85 -31.20
N ASP A 93 9.34 20.93 -30.42
CA ASP A 93 9.92 20.84 -29.07
C ASP A 93 9.05 19.98 -28.14
N GLN A 94 7.74 20.19 -28.18
CA GLN A 94 6.81 19.45 -27.34
C GLN A 94 6.76 17.95 -27.66
N ARG A 95 6.96 17.55 -28.93
CA ARG A 95 7.10 16.14 -29.32
C ARG A 95 8.33 15.49 -28.69
N ARG A 96 9.47 16.20 -28.69
CA ARG A 96 10.71 15.72 -28.05
C ARG A 96 10.51 15.52 -26.54
N ASP A 97 9.79 16.43 -25.90
CA ASP A 97 9.48 16.33 -24.46
C ASP A 97 8.55 15.13 -24.19
N THR A 98 7.51 14.92 -25.00
CA THR A 98 6.63 13.74 -24.92
C THR A 98 7.42 12.44 -25.12
N ASP A 99 8.28 12.38 -26.13
CA ASP A 99 9.08 11.18 -26.44
C ASP A 99 10.04 10.85 -25.29
N THR A 100 10.62 11.86 -24.64
CA THR A 100 11.46 11.68 -23.44
C THR A 100 10.64 11.06 -22.29
N LYS A 101 9.43 11.56 -22.02
CA LYS A 101 8.57 11.00 -20.96
C LYS A 101 7.99 9.64 -21.30
N ARG A 102 7.91 9.31 -22.58
CA ARG A 102 7.53 7.99 -23.04
C ARG A 102 8.67 6.98 -22.85
N SER A 103 9.92 7.35 -23.10
CA SER A 103 11.06 6.47 -22.84
C SER A 103 11.21 6.16 -21.35
N ASP A 104 10.99 7.15 -20.47
CA ASP A 104 11.01 7.01 -19.01
C ASP A 104 10.00 5.96 -18.46
N LEU A 105 9.01 5.54 -19.26
CA LEU A 105 8.03 4.50 -18.90
C LEU A 105 8.36 3.10 -19.43
N THR A 106 9.21 3.02 -20.45
CA THR A 106 9.58 1.76 -21.12
C THR A 106 10.91 1.18 -20.64
N GLU A 107 11.70 1.98 -19.93
CA GLU A 107 12.92 1.57 -19.20
C GLU A 107 12.56 1.07 -17.78
#